data_AF-A0A080ZNX3-F1
#
_entry.id   AF-A0A080ZNX3-F1
#
_cell.length_a   1.000
_cell.length_b   1.000
_cell.length_c   1.000
_cell.angle_alpha   90.00
_cell.angle_beta   90.00
_cell.angle_gamma   90.00
#
_symmetry.space_group_name_H-M   'P 1'
#
loop_
_entity.id
_entity.type
_entity.pdbx_description
1 polymer ?
#
loop_
_entity_poly.entity_id
_entity_poly.type
_entity_poly.pdbx_seq_one_letter_code
_entity_poly.pdbx_strand_id
1 'polypeptide(L)' 'MGDDNEVKFDYAKLNEVVQSVTINMNKVTDNHLYILEQARASDMKNRPIGIGVQGLSEVFAMMKVSFDNWQLKKSTMV' A
#
# COMPACT_ATOMS: atom_id res chain seq x y z
N MET A 1 -20.23 19.77 -24.10
CA MET A 1 -19.19 18.74 -24.26
C MET A 1 -18.40 18.75 -22.97
N GLY A 2 -18.71 17.81 -22.07
CA GLY A 2 -18.05 17.71 -20.76
C GLY A 2 -16.62 17.23 -20.97
N ASP A 3 -15.68 17.87 -20.28
CA ASP A 3 -14.27 17.46 -20.26
C ASP A 3 -14.17 16.18 -19.41
N ASP A 4 -14.24 15.01 -20.06
CA ASP A 4 -14.14 13.68 -19.45
C ASP A 4 -12.71 13.31 -19.02
N ASN A 5 -11.87 14.29 -18.67
CA ASN A 5 -10.44 14.10 -18.39
C ASN A 5 -10.08 14.34 -16.91
N GLU A 6 -10.99 14.00 -16.00
CA GLU A 6 -10.70 14.00 -14.57
C GLU A 6 -9.87 12.75 -14.20
N VAL A 7 -8.60 12.96 -13.82
CA VAL A 7 -7.71 11.91 -13.35
C VAL A 7 -8.23 11.38 -12.01
N LYS A 8 -8.79 10.17 -12.02
CA LYS A 8 -9.31 9.49 -10.83
C LYS A 8 -8.34 8.41 -10.35
N PHE A 9 -8.24 8.26 -9.03
CA PHE A 9 -7.45 7.20 -8.42
C PHE A 9 -8.27 5.90 -8.38
N ASP A 10 -7.70 4.81 -8.90
CA ASP A 10 -8.35 3.50 -8.91
C ASP A 10 -8.10 2.75 -7.59
N TYR A 11 -9.02 2.92 -6.64
CA TYR A 11 -8.97 2.24 -5.35
C TYR A 11 -9.27 0.73 -5.44
N ALA A 12 -10.03 0.29 -6.45
CA ALA A 12 -10.30 -1.13 -6.64
C ALA A 12 -9.02 -1.85 -7.05
N LYS A 13 -8.25 -1.25 -7.98
CA LYS A 13 -6.95 -1.79 -8.37
C LYS A 13 -5.94 -1.75 -7.23
N LEU A 14 -5.92 -0.68 -6.43
CA LEU A 14 -5.08 -0.62 -5.23
C LEU A 14 -5.39 -1.77 -4.28
N ASN A 15 -6.68 -2.04 -4.00
CA ASN A 15 -7.09 -3.13 -3.11
C ASN A 15 -6.63 -4.51 -3.63
N GLU A 16 -6.85 -4.79 -4.92
CA GLU A 16 -6.42 -6.04 -5.56
C GLU A 16 -4.90 -6.26 -5.44
N VAL A 17 -4.12 -5.20 -5.67
CA VAL A 17 -2.66 -5.25 -5.57
C VAL A 17 -2.21 -5.43 -4.13
N VAL A 18 -2.77 -4.67 -3.18
CA VAL A 18 -2.42 -4.79 -1.75
C VAL A 18 -2.78 -6.16 -1.21
N GLN A 19 -3.91 -6.75 -1.61
CA GLN A 19 -4.28 -8.12 -1.24
C GLN A 19 -3.25 -9.13 -1.76
N SER A 20 -2.84 -8.99 -3.02
CA SER A 20 -1.83 -9.85 -3.63
C SER A 20 -0.47 -9.74 -2.92
N VAL A 21 -0.04 -8.52 -2.58
CA VAL A 21 1.19 -8.27 -1.81
C VAL A 21 1.09 -8.88 -0.41
N THR A 22 -0.04 -8.70 0.26
CA THR A 22 -0.29 -9.28 1.60
C THR A 22 -0.12 -10.80 1.60
N ILE A 23 -0.73 -11.49 0.62
CA ILE A 23 -0.60 -12.95 0.47
C ILE A 23 0.85 -13.34 0.20
N ASN A 24 1.55 -12.59 -0.66
CA ASN A 24 2.94 -12.89 -1.01
C ASN A 24 3.88 -12.71 0.19
N MET A 25 3.74 -11.63 0.97
CA MET A 25 4.54 -11.44 2.18
C MET A 25 4.30 -12.54 3.20
N ASN A 26 3.05 -12.97 3.36
CA ASN A 26 2.74 -14.10 4.24
C ASN A 26 3.46 -15.39 3.80
N LYS A 27 3.54 -15.66 2.50
CA LYS A 27 4.29 -16.82 1.95
C LYS A 27 5.81 -16.67 2.11
N VAL A 28 6.33 -15.45 2.11
CA VAL A 28 7.77 -15.21 2.35
C VAL A 28 8.16 -15.68 3.74
N THR A 29 7.35 -15.44 4.76
CA THR A 29 7.59 -15.94 6.13
C THR A 29 7.75 -17.46 6.18
N ASP A 30 6.96 -18.21 5.39
CA ASP A 30 7.03 -19.68 5.37
C ASP A 30 8.28 -20.22 4.67
N ASN A 31 8.83 -19.46 3.71
CA ASN A 31 9.98 -19.87 2.90
C ASN A 31 11.30 -19.22 3.33
N HIS A 32 11.28 -18.37 4.37
CA HIS A 32 12.46 -17.66 4.82
C HIS A 32 13.44 -18.60 5.55
N LEU A 33 14.72 -18.51 5.20
CA LEU A 33 15.78 -19.25 5.89
C LEU A 33 16.25 -18.47 7.12
N TYR A 34 15.81 -18.92 8.29
CA TYR A 34 16.17 -18.32 9.57
C TYR A 34 17.52 -18.83 10.08
N ILE A 35 18.43 -17.92 10.38
CA ILE A 35 19.72 -18.23 11.03
C ILE A 35 19.53 -18.49 12.53
N LEU A 36 18.54 -17.82 13.15
CA LEU A 36 18.23 -17.93 14.58
C LEU A 36 16.85 -18.56 14.77
N GLU A 37 16.77 -19.66 15.51
CA GLU A 37 15.50 -20.36 15.78
C GLU A 37 14.51 -19.50 16.57
N GLN A 38 15.01 -18.60 17.44
CA GLN A 38 14.17 -17.64 18.17
C GLN A 38 13.43 -16.67 17.22
N ALA A 39 14.10 -16.24 16.14
CA ALA A 39 13.48 -15.39 15.12
C ALA A 39 12.39 -16.15 14.37
N ARG A 40 12.65 -17.41 14.00
CA ARG A 40 11.64 -18.29 13.38
C ARG A 40 10.42 -18.48 14.29
N ALA A 41 10.64 -18.74 15.57
CA ALA A 41 9.55 -18.94 16.53
C ALA A 41 8.69 -17.67 16.71
N SER A 42 9.32 -16.49 16.76
CA SER A 42 8.61 -15.20 16.81
C SER A 42 7.78 -14.95 15.54
N ASP A 43 8.38 -15.12 14.37
CA ASP A 43 7.73 -14.84 13.10
C ASP A 43 6.61 -15.83 12.78
N MET A 44 6.80 -17.12 13.05
CA MET A 44 5.75 -18.12 12.83
C MET A 44 4.56 -17.94 13.78
N LYS A 45 4.80 -17.41 14.99
CA LYS A 45 3.74 -17.10 15.97
C LYS A 45 2.98 -15.83 15.62
N ASN A 46 3.69 -14.75 15.29
CA ASN A 46 3.11 -13.42 15.16
C ASN A 46 2.80 -13.02 13.71
N ARG A 47 3.44 -13.67 12.73
CA ARG A 47 3.37 -13.42 11.29
C ARG A 47 3.33 -11.93 10.93
N PRO A 48 4.30 -11.12 11.43
CA PRO A 48 4.30 -9.70 11.15
C PRO A 48 4.62 -9.45 9.67
N ILE A 49 3.87 -8.54 9.05
CA ILE A 49 4.15 -8.03 7.70
C ILE A 49 4.15 -6.50 7.72
N GLY A 50 5.00 -5.89 6.90
CA GLY A 50 5.07 -4.44 6.74
C GLY A 50 4.91 -4.08 5.28
N ILE A 51 3.82 -3.38 4.94
CA ILE A 51 3.55 -2.90 3.58
C ILE A 51 3.73 -1.37 3.57
N GLY A 52 4.69 -0.91 2.79
CA GLY A 52 4.93 0.51 2.54
C GLY A 52 4.36 0.95 1.20
N VAL A 53 4.37 2.26 0.95
CA VAL A 53 4.02 2.87 -0.34
C VAL A 53 5.15 3.79 -0.80
N GLN A 54 5.23 4.01 -2.11
CA GLN A 54 6.19 4.93 -2.75
C GLN A 54 5.46 5.73 -3.83
N GLY A 55 6.02 6.87 -4.23
CA GLY A 55 5.47 7.68 -5.33
C GLY A 55 4.26 8.56 -4.96
N LEU A 56 4.06 8.87 -3.67
CA LEU A 56 2.91 9.66 -3.22
C LEU A 56 2.91 11.08 -3.81
N SER A 57 4.09 11.69 -3.91
CA SER A 57 4.28 13.02 -4.51
C SER A 57 3.86 13.06 -5.98
N GLU A 58 4.21 12.02 -6.74
CA GLU A 58 3.93 11.87 -8.16
C GLU A 58 2.43 11.69 -8.37
N VAL A 59 1.77 10.88 -7.53
CA VAL A 59 0.31 10.73 -7.55
C VAL A 59 -0.38 12.07 -7.30
N PHE A 60 0.07 12.86 -6.32
CA PHE A 60 -0.50 14.19 -6.06
C PHE A 60 -0.28 15.16 -7.21
N ALA A 61 0.91 15.14 -7.83
CA ALA A 61 1.20 15.94 -9.02
C ALA A 61 0.28 15.55 -10.20
N MET A 62 0.08 14.25 -10.45
CA MET A 62 -0.81 13.74 -11.51
C MET A 62 -2.27 14.13 -11.27
N MET A 63 -2.71 14.10 -10.01
CA MET A 63 -4.07 14.50 -9.62
C MET A 63 -4.25 16.02 -9.48
N LYS A 64 -3.20 16.81 -9.76
CA LYS A 64 -3.17 18.28 -9.58
C LYS A 64 -3.60 18.70 -8.16
N VAL A 65 -3.22 17.92 -7.15
CA VAL A 65 -3.49 18.20 -5.74
C VAL A 65 -2.29 18.92 -5.14
N SER A 66 -2.50 20.15 -4.64
CA SER A 66 -1.46 20.87 -3.90
C SER A 66 -1.18 20.19 -2.55
N PHE A 67 0.11 20.04 -2.23
CA PHE A 67 0.57 19.47 -0.95
C PHE A 67 0.08 20.28 0.26
N ASP A 68 -0.09 21.60 0.12
CA ASP A 68 -0.53 22.46 1.23
C ASP A 68 -2.02 22.27 1.58
N ASN A 69 -2.80 21.73 0.63
CA ASN A 69 -4.23 21.46 0.82
C ASN A 69 -4.52 20.07 1.43
N TRP A 70 -3.48 19.39 1.94
CA TRP A 70 -3.57 18.02 2.47
C TRP A 70 -4.57 17.87 3.62
N GLN A 71 -4.84 18.94 4.39
CA GLN A 71 -5.81 18.90 5.49
C GLN A 71 -7.27 18.79 5.02
N LEU A 72 -7.62 19.28 3.82
CA LEU A 72 -9.00 19.33 3.35
C LEU A 72 -9.45 18.05 2.61
N LYS A 73 -8.53 17.14 2.24
CA LYS A 73 -8.83 15.88 1.54
C LYS A 73 -8.87 14.62 2.39
N LYS A 74 -8.81 14.73 3.72
CA LYS A 74 -9.05 13.57 4.62
C LYS A 74 -10.43 12.92 4.40
N SER A 75 -11.39 13.66 3.84
CA SER A 75 -12.76 13.19 3.66
C SER A 75 -13.03 12.43 2.35
N THR A 76 -12.05 12.30 1.44
CA THR A 76 -12.21 11.60 0.14
C THR A 76 -11.37 10.32 0.05
N MET A 77 -10.64 9.96 1.11
CA MET A 77 -9.76 8.79 1.18
C MET A 77 -10.21 7.76 2.25
N VAL A 78 -11.51 7.72 2.54
CA VAL A 78 -12.16 6.65 3.32
C VAL A 78 -13.29 6.04 2.51
#